data_AF-A0A963TKU7-F1
#
_entry.id   AF-A0A963TKU7-F1
#
_cell.length_a   1.000
_cell.length_b   1.000
_cell.length_c   1.000
_cell.angle_alpha   90.00
_cell.angle_beta   90.00
_cell.angle_gamma   90.00
#
_symmetry.space_group_name_H-M   'P 1'
#
loop_
_entity.id
_entity.type
_entity.pdbx_description
1 polymer ?
#
loop_
_entity_poly.entity_id
_entity_poly.type
_entity_poly.pdbx_seq_one_letter_code
_entity_poly.pdbx_strand_id
1 'polypeptide(L)'
;MPRQSTAGIGEKYTVRVPTEGAKVTISAELRVPEGVHVYNVQAPINWTQDITRENGLITDVVWNVNIQSGEFMEFSFIALNPADAAQIVWTLRQNYSDGSSDDWTNGPDGPYSGAVTRLMPLPNQ
;
A
#
# COMPACT_ATOMS: atom_id res chain seq x y z
N MET A 1 4.48 5.67 0.07
CA MET A 1 4.45 5.60 1.54
C MET A 1 5.54 6.47 2.13
N PRO A 2 5.33 7.06 3.32
CA PRO A 2 6.40 7.77 4.00
C PRO A 2 7.48 6.78 4.48
N ARG A 3 8.75 7.21 4.49
CA ARG A 3 9.86 6.42 5.02
C ARG A 3 9.83 6.34 6.55
N GLN A 4 9.19 7.30 7.21
CA GLN A 4 9.04 7.39 8.65
C GLN A 4 7.62 7.83 9.01
N SER A 5 7.06 7.27 10.08
CA SER A 5 5.83 7.74 10.72
C SER A 5 5.92 7.48 12.23
N THR A 6 4.88 7.80 12.99
CA THR A 6 4.85 7.67 14.46
C THR A 6 4.05 6.44 14.87
N ALA A 7 4.59 5.63 15.79
CA ALA A 7 3.88 4.48 16.34
C ALA A 7 2.57 4.90 17.02
N GLY A 8 1.51 4.10 16.90
CA GLY A 8 0.23 4.36 17.56
C GLY A 8 -0.56 5.57 17.04
N ILE A 9 -0.16 6.18 15.92
CA ILE A 9 -0.86 7.33 15.31
C ILE A 9 -1.54 6.95 14.00
N GLY A 10 -2.67 7.60 13.73
CA GLY A 10 -3.34 7.57 12.43
C GLY A 10 -2.59 8.41 11.41
N GLU A 11 -2.23 7.82 10.28
CA GLU A 11 -1.46 8.45 9.21
C GLU A 11 -2.17 8.23 7.87
N LYS A 12 -2.03 9.20 6.95
CA LYS A 12 -2.44 9.00 5.56
C LYS A 12 -1.28 8.38 4.78
N TYR A 13 -1.55 7.20 4.24
CA TYR A 13 -0.64 6.49 3.35
C TYR A 13 -1.02 6.73 1.90
N THR A 14 -0.03 6.93 1.04
CA THR A 14 -0.20 7.02 -0.42
C THR A 14 0.74 6.02 -1.10
N VAL A 15 0.15 5.07 -1.82
CA VAL A 15 0.80 4.13 -2.74
C VAL A 15 0.87 4.81 -4.09
N ARG A 16 2.05 4.87 -4.70
CA ARG A 16 2.22 5.31 -6.09
C ARG A 16 2.59 4.10 -6.91
N VAL A 17 1.78 3.73 -7.89
CA VAL A 17 1.97 2.57 -8.77
C VAL A 17 2.37 3.05 -10.16
N PRO A 18 3.68 3.03 -10.50
CA PRO A 18 4.16 3.32 -11.84
C PRO A 18 4.02 2.08 -12.74
N THR A 19 3.83 2.29 -14.04
CA THR A 19 3.88 1.22 -15.03
C THR A 19 5.11 1.40 -15.92
N GLU A 20 6.08 0.51 -15.77
CA GLU A 20 7.32 0.52 -16.54
C GLU A 20 7.27 -0.48 -17.71
N GLY A 21 7.96 -0.16 -18.79
CA GLY A 21 7.99 -1.00 -19.99
C GLY A 21 6.65 -1.08 -20.72
N ALA A 22 6.49 -2.01 -21.65
CA ALA A 22 5.37 -2.05 -22.60
C ALA A 22 4.09 -2.76 -22.08
N LYS A 23 3.96 -2.97 -20.76
CA LYS A 23 2.85 -3.72 -20.15
C LYS A 23 1.87 -2.75 -19.51
N VAL A 24 0.57 -3.04 -19.55
CA VAL A 24 -0.45 -2.22 -18.87
C VAL A 24 -0.68 -2.78 -17.47
N THR A 25 -0.67 -1.94 -16.43
CA THR A 25 -1.09 -2.37 -15.09
C THR A 25 -2.60 -2.46 -15.02
N ILE A 26 -3.11 -3.64 -14.65
CA ILE A 26 -4.55 -3.93 -14.56
C ILE A 26 -5.06 -3.96 -13.12
N SER A 27 -4.19 -4.25 -12.16
CA SER A 27 -4.55 -4.12 -10.74
C SER A 27 -3.33 -3.90 -9.84
N ALA A 28 -3.59 -3.34 -8.66
CA ALA A 28 -2.65 -3.28 -7.56
C ALA A 28 -3.32 -3.78 -6.27
N GLU A 29 -2.71 -4.76 -5.62
CA GLU A 29 -3.25 -5.44 -4.44
C GLU A 29 -2.39 -5.09 -3.22
N LEU A 30 -2.96 -4.38 -2.26
CA LEU A 30 -2.35 -4.12 -0.97
C LEU A 30 -2.82 -5.17 0.04
N ARG A 31 -1.87 -5.86 0.68
CA ARG A 31 -2.13 -6.62 1.89
C ARG A 31 -1.74 -5.81 3.12
N VAL A 32 -2.69 -5.68 4.05
CA VAL A 32 -2.50 -4.92 5.29
C VAL A 32 -1.59 -5.70 6.23
N PRO A 33 -0.46 -5.12 6.67
CA PRO A 33 0.44 -5.80 7.61
C PRO A 33 -0.19 -6.00 8.98
N GLU A 34 0.29 -7.00 9.72
CA GLU A 34 -0.15 -7.26 11.09
C GLU A 34 0.01 -6.02 11.99
N GLY A 35 -1.00 -5.77 12.84
CA GLY A 35 -1.02 -4.63 13.76
C GLY A 35 -1.35 -3.27 13.12
N VAL A 36 -1.46 -3.18 11.80
CA VAL A 36 -1.95 -1.98 11.11
C VAL A 36 -3.46 -2.04 10.96
N HIS A 37 -4.18 -0.98 11.35
CA HIS A 37 -5.63 -0.92 11.18
C HIS A 37 -6.01 0.14 10.15
N VAL A 38 -6.48 -0.28 8.97
CA VAL A 38 -6.97 0.65 7.93
C VAL A 38 -8.40 1.08 8.23
N TYR A 39 -8.63 2.39 8.32
CA TYR A 39 -9.95 2.98 8.58
C TYR A 39 -10.70 3.33 7.31
N ASN A 40 -10.01 3.98 6.38
CA ASN A 40 -10.61 4.54 5.18
C ASN A 40 -9.71 4.28 3.99
N VAL A 41 -10.31 3.79 2.90
CA VAL A 41 -9.66 3.73 1.58
C VAL A 41 -10.22 4.88 0.75
N GLN A 42 -9.35 5.54 -0.02
CA GLN A 42 -9.75 6.62 -0.92
C GLN A 42 -10.92 6.18 -1.81
N ALA A 43 -11.91 7.06 -1.95
CA ALA A 43 -13.00 6.82 -2.88
C ALA A 43 -12.46 6.71 -4.32
N PRO A 44 -12.96 5.77 -5.13
CA PRO A 44 -12.45 5.56 -6.47
C PRO A 44 -12.66 6.78 -7.38
N ILE A 45 -11.65 7.11 -8.19
CA ILE A 45 -11.72 8.16 -9.20
C ILE A 45 -11.34 7.54 -10.56
N ASN A 46 -12.32 7.06 -11.31
CA ASN A 46 -12.12 6.34 -12.58
C ASN A 46 -11.39 4.98 -12.45
N TRP A 47 -11.49 4.34 -11.28
CA TRP A 47 -11.12 2.94 -11.06
C TRP A 47 -12.22 2.23 -10.27
N THR A 48 -12.14 0.90 -10.12
CA THR A 48 -12.95 0.17 -9.12
C THR A 48 -12.05 -0.44 -8.06
N GLN A 49 -12.62 -0.81 -6.91
CA GLN A 49 -11.84 -1.43 -5.85
C GLN A 49 -12.65 -2.48 -5.10
N ASP A 50 -11.97 -3.55 -4.71
CA ASP A 50 -12.47 -4.60 -3.86
C ASP A 50 -11.77 -4.51 -2.50
N ILE A 51 -12.54 -4.66 -1.41
CA ILE A 51 -12.00 -4.55 -0.04
C ILE A 51 -12.42 -5.78 0.75
N THR A 52 -11.44 -6.60 1.11
CA THR A 52 -11.63 -7.77 1.96
C THR A 52 -11.63 -7.36 3.43
N ARG A 53 -12.55 -7.95 4.21
CA ARG A 53 -12.61 -7.76 5.66
C ARG A 53 -12.66 -9.08 6.39
N GLU A 54 -11.90 -9.17 7.47
CA GLU A 54 -11.94 -10.26 8.42
C GLU A 54 -12.16 -9.69 9.82
N ASN A 55 -13.15 -10.21 10.54
CA ASN A 55 -13.51 -9.71 11.88
C ASN A 55 -13.76 -8.18 11.92
N GLY A 56 -14.26 -7.62 10.82
CA GLY A 56 -14.53 -6.18 10.69
C GLY A 56 -13.30 -5.32 10.33
N LEU A 57 -12.10 -5.89 10.28
CA LEU A 57 -10.87 -5.20 9.89
C LEU A 57 -10.61 -5.37 8.38
N ILE A 58 -10.11 -4.34 7.71
CA ILE A 58 -9.66 -4.44 6.32
C ILE A 58 -8.33 -5.19 6.28
N THR A 59 -8.27 -6.30 5.54
CA THR A 59 -7.06 -7.12 5.39
C THR A 59 -6.41 -6.96 4.02
N ASP A 60 -7.21 -6.68 2.99
CA ASP A 60 -6.73 -6.52 1.62
C ASP A 60 -7.54 -5.43 0.90
N VAL A 61 -6.85 -4.69 0.04
CA VAL A 61 -7.45 -3.70 -0.87
C VAL A 61 -6.92 -3.99 -2.27
N VAL A 62 -7.82 -4.22 -3.22
CA VAL A 62 -7.48 -4.41 -4.63
C VAL A 62 -8.01 -3.22 -5.41
N TRP A 63 -7.11 -2.46 -6.05
CA TRP A 63 -7.48 -1.42 -7.00
C TRP A 63 -7.43 -1.99 -8.41
N ASN A 64 -8.58 -2.03 -9.10
CA ASN A 64 -8.70 -2.47 -10.49
C ASN A 64 -8.63 -1.27 -11.42
N VAL A 65 -7.62 -1.23 -12.27
CA VAL A 65 -7.16 -0.01 -12.94
C VAL A 65 -6.73 -0.30 -14.37
N ASN A 66 -6.37 0.76 -15.11
CA ASN A 66 -5.72 0.64 -16.40
C ASN A 66 -4.67 1.74 -16.49
N ILE A 67 -3.44 1.43 -16.10
CA ILE A 67 -2.33 2.38 -16.10
C ILE A 67 -1.43 2.02 -17.29
N GLN A 68 -1.29 2.93 -18.24
CA GLN A 68 -0.50 2.69 -19.44
C GLN A 68 1.01 2.78 -19.16
N SER A 69 1.80 2.22 -20.06
CA SER A 69 3.27 2.38 -20.06
C SER A 69 3.66 3.86 -19.91
N GLY A 70 4.48 4.18 -18.91
CA GLY A 70 4.95 5.54 -18.63
C GLY A 70 4.00 6.38 -17.80
N GLU A 71 2.84 5.85 -17.41
CA GLU A 71 1.91 6.48 -16.48
C GLU A 71 2.08 5.93 -15.06
N PHE A 72 1.54 6.66 -14.09
CA PHE A 72 1.40 6.21 -12.72
C PHE A 72 0.04 6.63 -12.17
N MET A 73 -0.45 5.90 -11.17
CA MET A 73 -1.58 6.35 -10.36
C MET A 73 -1.24 6.28 -8.87
N GLU A 74 -1.95 7.09 -8.09
CA GLU A 74 -1.82 7.14 -6.64
C GLU A 74 -3.10 6.68 -5.96
N PHE A 75 -2.95 5.80 -4.97
CA PHE A 75 -4.02 5.32 -4.12
C PHE A 75 -3.70 5.67 -2.69
N SER A 76 -4.67 6.22 -1.97
CA SER A 76 -4.49 6.58 -0.57
C SER A 76 -5.41 5.83 0.36
N PHE A 77 -4.97 5.69 1.61
CA PHE A 77 -5.79 5.21 2.71
C PHE A 77 -5.32 5.82 4.03
N ILE A 78 -6.17 5.77 5.05
CA ILE A 78 -5.85 6.22 6.40
C ILE A 78 -5.73 4.96 7.27
N ALA A 79 -4.63 4.83 8.01
CA ALA A 79 -4.40 3.69 8.87
C ALA A 79 -3.79 4.10 10.22
N LEU A 80 -4.15 3.37 11.27
CA LEU A 80 -3.47 3.40 12.56
C LEU A 80 -2.23 2.52 12.51
N ASN A 81 -1.10 3.10 12.90
CA ASN A 81 0.15 2.37 13.04
C ASN A 81 0.12 1.53 14.33
N PRO A 82 0.73 0.33 14.34
CA PRO A 82 0.95 -0.42 15.56
C PRO A 82 1.73 0.43 16.58
N ALA A 83 1.38 0.32 17.86
CA ALA A 83 2.03 1.06 18.94
C ALA A 83 3.40 0.48 19.30
N ASP A 84 3.56 -0.84 19.14
CA ASP A 84 4.71 -1.60 19.66
C ASP A 84 5.61 -2.19 18.56
N ALA A 85 5.58 -1.63 17.34
CA ALA A 85 6.43 -2.08 16.23
C ALA A 85 7.47 -1.02 15.84
N ALA A 86 8.66 -1.46 15.42
CA ALA A 86 9.73 -0.58 14.94
C ALA A 86 9.58 -0.17 13.46
N GLN A 87 8.80 -0.92 12.68
CA GLN A 87 8.54 -0.65 11.28
C GLN A 87 7.27 -1.36 10.79
N ILE A 88 6.74 -0.87 9.67
CA ILE A 88 5.69 -1.51 8.88
C ILE A 88 6.32 -1.94 7.56
N VAL A 89 6.08 -3.19 7.14
CA VAL A 89 6.49 -3.71 5.83
C VAL A 89 5.23 -3.90 4.98
N TRP A 90 5.01 -3.00 4.04
CA TRP A 90 3.88 -3.03 3.13
C TRP A 90 4.08 -4.11 2.07
N THR A 91 3.02 -4.88 1.81
CA THR A 91 2.98 -5.87 0.73
C THR A 91 2.08 -5.34 -0.36
N LEU A 92 2.65 -5.09 -1.54
CA LEU A 92 1.90 -4.71 -2.74
C LEU A 92 2.21 -5.71 -3.86
N ARG A 93 1.18 -6.19 -4.55
CA ARG A 93 1.30 -6.93 -5.81
C ARG A 93 0.73 -6.11 -6.94
N GLN A 94 1.53 -5.89 -7.98
CA GLN A 94 1.10 -5.21 -9.20
C GLN A 94 0.91 -6.24 -10.30
N ASN A 95 -0.28 -6.32 -10.89
CA ASN A 95 -0.58 -7.27 -11.96
C ASN A 95 -0.69 -6.55 -13.31
N TYR A 96 -0.19 -7.22 -14.35
CA TYR A 96 -0.11 -6.70 -15.70
C TYR A 96 -1.06 -7.41 -16.67
N SER A 97 -1.38 -6.73 -17.77
CA SER A 97 -2.30 -7.23 -18.81
C SER A 97 -1.80 -8.49 -19.54
N ASP A 98 -0.50 -8.80 -19.48
CA ASP A 98 0.10 -10.00 -20.05
C ASP A 98 0.07 -11.22 -19.09
N GLY A 99 -0.54 -11.05 -17.91
CA GLY A 99 -0.62 -12.08 -16.87
C GLY A 99 0.59 -12.16 -15.94
N SER A 100 1.64 -11.35 -16.16
CA SER A 100 2.75 -11.23 -15.21
C SER A 100 2.41 -10.33 -14.02
N SER A 101 3.23 -10.40 -12.98
CA SER A 101 3.11 -9.54 -11.80
C SER A 101 4.46 -9.21 -11.18
N ASP A 102 4.51 -8.07 -10.48
CA ASP A 102 5.61 -7.70 -9.58
C ASP A 102 5.12 -7.70 -8.13
N ASP A 103 5.89 -8.35 -7.26
CA ASP A 103 5.66 -8.32 -5.81
C ASP A 103 6.65 -7.35 -5.15
N TRP A 104 6.13 -6.31 -4.52
CA TRP A 104 6.92 -5.25 -3.89
C TRP A 104 7.42 -5.65 -2.47
N THR A 105 7.35 -6.94 -2.14
CA THR A 105 7.46 -7.51 -0.80
C THR A 105 8.88 -7.64 -0.24
N ASN A 106 9.92 -7.18 -0.93
CA ASN A 106 11.30 -7.53 -0.57
C ASN A 106 11.94 -6.64 0.52
N GLY A 107 11.14 -6.15 1.47
CA GLY A 107 11.66 -5.39 2.62
C GLY A 107 12.51 -4.18 2.18
N PRO A 108 13.43 -3.69 3.04
CA PRO A 108 14.23 -2.51 2.73
C PRO A 108 15.25 -2.74 1.61
N ASP A 109 15.57 -4.00 1.30
CA ASP A 109 16.63 -4.40 0.36
C ASP A 109 16.10 -4.78 -1.04
N GLY A 110 14.77 -4.72 -1.22
CA GLY A 110 14.10 -4.96 -2.49
C GLY A 110 14.19 -3.79 -3.47
N PRO A 111 13.88 -4.03 -4.77
CA PRO A 111 13.80 -2.96 -5.77
C PRO A 111 12.75 -1.88 -5.43
N TYR A 112 11.79 -2.22 -4.56
CA TYR A 112 10.73 -1.34 -4.06
C TYR A 112 10.93 -0.98 -2.59
N SER A 113 12.10 -0.46 -2.24
CA SER A 113 12.46 -0.06 -0.86
C SER A 113 11.51 0.97 -0.21
N GLY A 114 10.62 1.60 -0.99
CA GLY A 114 9.54 2.45 -0.51
C GLY A 114 8.39 1.71 0.20
N ALA A 115 8.46 0.37 0.27
CA ALA A 115 7.51 -0.48 0.98
C ALA A 115 7.75 -0.55 2.50
N VAL A 116 8.82 0.06 3.02
CA VAL A 116 9.09 0.08 4.47
C VAL A 116 8.85 1.46 5.06
N THR A 117 8.02 1.51 6.10
CA THR A 117 7.81 2.72 6.94
C THR A 117 8.41 2.45 8.32
N ARG A 118 9.47 3.18 8.70
CA ARG A 118 10.03 3.10 10.05
C ARG A 118 9.11 3.83 11.03
N LEU A 119 8.86 3.24 12.19
CA LEU A 119 8.04 3.85 13.23
C LEU A 119 8.92 4.47 14.30
N MET A 120 8.69 5.75 14.54
CA MET A 120 9.30 6.51 15.63
C MET A 120 8.40 6.43 16.87
N PRO A 121 8.97 6.41 18.08
CA PRO A 121 8.18 6.56 19.30
C PRO A 121 7.35 7.84 19.26
N LEU A 122 6.17 7.79 19.88
CA LEU A 122 5.41 9.01 20.18
C LEU A 122 6.32 10.01 20.91
N PRO A 123 6.45 11.26 20.44
CA PRO A 123 7.15 12.28 21.20
C PRO A 123 6.48 12.40 22.57
N ASN A 124 7.28 12.40 23.64
CA ASN A 124 6.78 12.62 25.00
C ASN A 124 5.97 13.94 25.01
N GLN A 125 4.71 13.86 25.44
CA GLN A 125 3.88 15.04 25.70
C GLN A 125 4.40 15.82 26.90
#